data_AF-A1CXH8-F1
#
_entry.id   AF-A1CXH8-F1
#
_cell.length_a   1.000
_cell.length_b   1.000
_cell.length_c   1.000
_cell.angle_alpha   90.00
_cell.angle_beta   90.00
_cell.angle_gamma   90.00
#
_symmetry.space_group_name_H-M   'P 1'
#
loop_
_entity.id
_entity.type
_entity.pdbx_description
1 polymer ?
#
loop_
_entity_poly.entity_id
_entity_poly.type
_entity_poly.pdbx_seq_one_letter_code
_entity_poly.pdbx_strand_id
1 'polypeptide(L)'
;MSGVLDGPAGFALRKNGTCLDTEVDCGATMPPFRACCPAGSQCPSQYNVNCCPSAANCTQLLVETPKCANETWDLYNYYGYFCCENGTTAFGTSSNSDGCAVPGYKFDSSETLLPVVSSGKALVGTSTSPVTSTPSTSSTSSASPTQTSTQPPDTSSKTNTGAIAGGVVGGVAGVALIAFLVWWFLSRRTKRQPVVPGPQVVPVTDYKNNSQMVSELDGRSTAHELEGQANPHELPADSTFHR
;
A
#
# COMPACT_ATOMS: atom_id res chain seq x y z
N MET A 1 7.49 -16.61 -25.62
CA MET A 1 6.02 -16.43 -25.60
C MET A 1 5.74 -15.04 -25.06
N SER A 2 5.84 -14.02 -25.92
CA SER A 2 5.63 -12.62 -25.54
C SER A 2 4.18 -12.26 -25.83
N GLY A 3 3.30 -12.60 -24.89
CA GLY A 3 1.93 -12.09 -24.89
C GLY A 3 1.99 -10.62 -24.50
N VAL A 4 2.11 -9.74 -25.50
CA VAL A 4 1.97 -8.30 -25.34
C VAL A 4 0.56 -8.05 -24.83
N LEU A 5 0.47 -7.74 -23.54
CA LEU A 5 -0.69 -7.05 -23.00
C LEU A 5 -0.57 -5.61 -23.52
N ASP A 6 -1.33 -5.28 -24.57
CA ASP A 6 -1.45 -3.92 -25.10
C ASP A 6 -2.20 -3.03 -24.09
N GLY A 7 -1.54 -2.70 -22.98
CA GLY A 7 -2.05 -1.78 -21.97
C GLY A 7 -1.05 -1.49 -20.86
N PRO A 8 -1.24 -0.38 -20.12
CA PRO A 8 -0.34 0.04 -19.05
C PRO A 8 -0.42 -0.93 -17.87
N ALA A 9 0.45 -1.94 -17.86
CA ALA A 9 0.67 -2.84 -16.74
C ALA A 9 1.82 -2.34 -15.86
N GLY A 10 1.56 -1.97 -14.61
CA GLY A 10 2.59 -1.48 -13.68
C GLY A 10 2.05 -1.04 -12.32
N PHE A 11 2.94 -0.64 -11.42
CA PHE A 11 2.56 -0.05 -10.14
C PHE A 11 1.98 1.36 -10.31
N ALA A 12 1.01 1.72 -9.48
CA ALA A 12 0.33 3.00 -9.54
C ALA A 12 1.18 4.15 -8.99
N LEU A 13 0.91 5.36 -9.48
CA LEU A 13 1.48 6.61 -8.97
C LEU A 13 0.85 6.96 -7.62
N ARG A 14 1.65 7.32 -6.62
CA ARG A 14 1.14 8.00 -5.42
C ARG A 14 1.09 9.50 -5.67
N LYS A 15 -0.11 10.04 -5.80
CA LYS A 15 -0.33 11.47 -6.09
C LYS A 15 -0.95 12.15 -4.88
N ASN A 16 -0.41 13.30 -4.52
CA ASN A 16 -0.92 14.10 -3.40
C ASN A 16 -2.24 14.77 -3.81
N GLY A 17 -3.34 14.43 -3.14
CA GLY A 17 -4.67 15.01 -3.37
C GLY A 17 -5.54 14.16 -4.29
N THR A 18 -5.59 14.51 -5.57
CA THR A 18 -6.46 13.86 -6.57
C THR A 18 -5.68 13.49 -7.82
N CYS A 19 -6.11 12.42 -8.49
CA CYS A 19 -5.63 12.06 -9.81
C CYS A 19 -5.98 13.15 -10.84
N LEU A 20 -5.24 13.17 -11.96
CA LEU A 20 -5.58 14.02 -13.11
C LEU A 20 -6.91 13.58 -13.72
N ASP A 21 -7.59 14.49 -14.42
CA ASP A 21 -8.85 14.17 -15.14
C ASP A 21 -8.67 13.08 -16.22
N THR A 22 -7.43 12.88 -16.68
CA THR A 22 -7.04 11.85 -17.64
C THR A 22 -6.56 10.54 -16.99
N GLU A 23 -6.48 10.50 -15.66
CA GLU A 23 -6.05 9.32 -14.91
C GLU A 23 -7.26 8.57 -14.33
N VAL A 24 -7.04 7.30 -13.99
CA VAL A 24 -8.01 6.50 -13.24
C VAL A 24 -7.65 6.60 -11.76
N ASP A 25 -8.59 7.09 -10.94
CA ASP A 25 -8.47 7.07 -9.48
C ASP A 25 -8.74 5.66 -8.97
N CYS A 26 -7.68 4.99 -8.53
CA CYS A 26 -7.74 3.64 -7.96
C CYS A 26 -7.94 3.63 -6.44
N GLY A 27 -8.25 4.78 -5.85
CA GLY A 27 -8.61 4.91 -4.45
C GLY A 27 -7.58 5.62 -3.58
N ALA A 28 -8.01 5.90 -2.36
CA ALA A 28 -7.14 6.47 -1.33
C ALA A 28 -6.14 5.43 -0.84
N THR A 29 -4.94 5.91 -0.54
CA THR A 29 -3.90 5.11 0.13
C THR A 29 -3.74 5.63 1.56
N MET A 30 -2.64 6.33 1.87
CA MET A 30 -2.54 7.15 3.10
C MET A 30 -2.91 8.59 2.80
N PRO A 31 -3.66 9.31 3.65
CA PRO A 31 -3.90 10.74 3.44
C PRO A 31 -2.58 11.53 3.33
N PRO A 32 -2.44 12.47 2.38
CA PRO A 32 -3.42 12.92 1.38
C PRO A 32 -3.34 12.16 0.03
N PHE A 33 -2.62 11.05 -0.05
CA PHE A 33 -2.29 10.36 -1.29
C PHE A 33 -3.39 9.47 -1.85
N ARG A 34 -3.51 9.51 -3.17
CA ARG A 34 -4.29 8.56 -3.97
C ARG A 34 -3.39 7.77 -4.91
N ALA A 35 -3.85 6.58 -5.25
CA ALA A 35 -3.22 5.76 -6.27
C ALA A 35 -3.83 6.10 -7.63
N CYS A 36 -3.01 6.62 -8.54
CA CYS A 36 -3.45 7.06 -9.85
C CYS A 36 -2.84 6.16 -10.93
N CYS A 37 -3.69 5.71 -11.85
CA CYS A 37 -3.29 4.91 -12.99
C CYS A 37 -3.49 5.66 -14.30
N PRO A 38 -2.71 5.35 -15.35
CA PRO A 38 -2.93 5.89 -16.68
C PRO A 38 -4.35 5.59 -17.20
N ALA A 39 -4.80 6.39 -18.17
CA ALA A 39 -6.08 6.15 -18.84
C ALA A 39 -6.19 4.72 -19.38
N GLY A 40 -7.38 4.11 -19.23
CA GLY A 40 -7.66 2.75 -19.72
C GLY A 40 -7.20 1.62 -18.79
N SER A 41 -6.54 1.93 -17.66
CA SER A 41 -6.24 0.93 -16.64
C SER A 41 -7.48 0.49 -15.87
N GLN A 42 -7.43 -0.72 -15.32
CA GLN A 42 -8.31 -1.19 -14.26
C GLN A 42 -7.50 -1.46 -12.98
N CYS A 43 -8.15 -1.26 -11.83
CA CYS A 43 -7.54 -1.36 -10.50
C CYS A 43 -8.12 -2.56 -9.73
N PRO A 44 -7.60 -3.79 -9.92
CA PRO A 44 -8.03 -4.93 -9.12
C PRO A 44 -7.66 -4.74 -7.64
N SER A 45 -8.58 -5.04 -6.72
CA SER A 45 -8.38 -4.91 -5.27
C SER A 45 -7.28 -5.83 -4.77
N GLN A 46 -6.21 -5.25 -4.21
CA GLN A 46 -5.00 -5.97 -3.80
C GLN A 46 -4.27 -5.27 -2.64
N TYR A 47 -3.17 -5.88 -2.17
CA TYR A 47 -2.31 -5.32 -1.12
C TYR A 47 -1.60 -4.03 -1.58
N ASN A 48 -1.13 -3.99 -2.83
CA ASN A 48 -0.63 -2.79 -3.49
C ASN A 48 -1.53 -2.43 -4.67
N VAL A 49 -1.60 -1.14 -5.00
CA VAL A 49 -2.45 -0.66 -6.10
C VAL A 49 -1.68 -0.74 -7.41
N ASN A 50 -2.21 -1.56 -8.32
CA ASN A 50 -1.60 -1.84 -9.61
C ASN A 50 -2.53 -1.37 -10.72
N CYS A 51 -1.94 -0.85 -11.78
CA CYS A 51 -2.62 -0.55 -13.03
C CYS A 51 -2.53 -1.77 -13.91
N CYS A 52 -3.68 -2.39 -14.20
CA CYS A 52 -3.75 -3.57 -15.06
C CYS A 52 -4.51 -3.24 -16.36
N PRO A 53 -4.23 -3.91 -17.48
CA PRO A 53 -4.92 -3.71 -18.76
C PRO A 53 -6.37 -4.22 -18.74
N SER A 54 -6.72 -5.06 -17.78
CA SER A 54 -8.07 -5.58 -17.55
C SER A 54 -8.31 -5.75 -16.06
N ALA A 55 -9.52 -6.15 -15.67
CA ALA A 55 -9.86 -6.49 -14.29
C ALA A 55 -9.06 -7.70 -13.75
N ALA A 56 -8.33 -8.41 -14.59
CA ALA A 56 -7.48 -9.52 -14.17
C ALA A 56 -6.27 -9.03 -13.37
N ASN A 57 -5.88 -9.82 -12.37
CA ASN A 57 -4.75 -9.51 -11.51
C ASN A 57 -3.42 -9.65 -12.28
N CYS A 58 -2.67 -8.55 -12.36
CA CYS A 58 -1.37 -8.50 -13.05
C CYS A 58 -0.15 -8.50 -12.10
N THR A 59 -0.33 -8.71 -10.79
CA THR A 59 0.73 -8.55 -9.77
C THR A 59 1.87 -9.53 -9.90
N GLN A 60 1.61 -10.79 -10.22
CA GLN A 60 2.66 -11.80 -10.30
C GLN A 60 3.75 -11.41 -11.31
N LEU A 61 3.34 -10.88 -12.46
CA LEU A 61 4.25 -10.38 -13.50
C LEU A 61 5.04 -9.14 -13.02
N LEU A 62 4.39 -8.28 -12.25
CA LEU A 62 5.00 -7.04 -11.75
C LEU A 62 5.96 -7.27 -10.59
N VAL A 63 5.80 -8.32 -9.80
CA VAL A 63 6.77 -8.66 -8.74
C VAL A 63 8.05 -9.24 -9.35
N GLU A 64 7.94 -9.98 -10.45
CA GLU A 64 9.09 -10.53 -11.17
C GLU A 64 9.85 -9.45 -11.96
N THR A 65 9.13 -8.53 -12.62
CA THR A 65 9.71 -7.39 -13.34
C THR A 65 9.04 -6.08 -12.90
N PRO A 66 9.51 -5.48 -11.79
CA PRO A 66 8.85 -4.31 -11.22
C PRO A 66 9.06 -3.08 -12.07
N LYS A 67 7.94 -2.41 -12.39
CA LYS A 67 7.90 -1.21 -13.21
C LYS A 67 6.67 -0.37 -12.89
N CYS A 68 6.78 0.92 -13.18
CA CYS A 68 5.65 1.82 -13.13
C CYS A 68 4.70 1.61 -14.31
N ALA A 69 3.42 1.93 -14.10
CA ALA A 69 2.42 1.86 -15.18
C ALA A 69 2.66 2.91 -16.27
N ASN A 70 3.34 4.00 -15.91
CA ASN A 70 3.87 4.98 -16.82
C ASN A 70 5.41 4.96 -16.76
N GLU A 71 6.06 4.89 -17.92
CA GLU A 71 7.53 4.86 -18.03
C GLU A 71 8.20 6.17 -17.61
N THR A 72 7.45 7.26 -17.48
CA THR A 72 7.95 8.56 -17.03
C THR A 72 7.92 8.72 -15.50
N TRP A 73 7.62 7.67 -14.74
CA TRP A 73 7.58 7.72 -13.28
C TRP A 73 8.78 6.99 -12.66
N ASP A 74 9.19 7.47 -11.49
CA ASP A 74 10.25 6.85 -10.69
C ASP A 74 9.66 5.74 -9.81
N LEU A 75 10.29 4.58 -9.81
CA LEU A 75 9.88 3.40 -9.04
C LEU A 75 10.59 3.38 -7.68
N TYR A 76 9.84 3.08 -6.63
CA TYR A 76 10.32 2.92 -5.26
C TYR A 76 9.78 1.63 -4.64
N ASN A 77 10.37 1.22 -3.51
CA ASN A 77 9.93 0.05 -2.77
C ASN A 77 9.94 0.33 -1.26
N TYR A 78 8.79 0.13 -0.62
CA TYR A 78 8.64 0.14 0.83
C TYR A 78 7.53 -0.83 1.24
N TYR A 79 7.90 -2.06 1.60
CA TYR A 79 6.97 -3.19 1.80
C TYR A 79 6.08 -3.52 0.59
N GLY A 80 6.42 -2.96 -0.58
CA GLY A 80 5.58 -2.93 -1.76
C GLY A 80 6.12 -1.89 -2.74
N TYR A 81 6.01 -2.17 -4.03
CA TYR A 81 6.43 -1.23 -5.06
C TYR A 81 5.36 -0.19 -5.33
N PHE A 82 5.79 1.03 -5.58
CA PHE A 82 4.93 2.16 -5.93
C PHE A 82 5.72 3.17 -6.75
N CYS A 83 5.03 4.13 -7.34
CA CYS A 83 5.63 5.10 -8.24
C CYS A 83 5.43 6.54 -7.76
N CYS A 84 6.40 7.39 -8.04
CA CYS A 84 6.33 8.84 -7.89
C CYS A 84 6.61 9.55 -9.22
N GLU A 85 6.21 10.82 -9.33
CA GLU A 85 6.53 11.62 -10.52
C GLU A 85 8.05 11.76 -10.66
N ASN A 86 8.55 11.76 -11.89
CA ASN A 86 10.00 11.79 -12.14
C ASN A 86 10.66 13.02 -11.51
N GLY A 87 11.75 12.79 -10.79
CA GLY A 87 12.50 13.85 -10.09
C GLY A 87 11.90 14.25 -8.73
N THR A 88 10.86 13.55 -8.26
CA THR A 88 10.40 13.68 -6.87
C THR A 88 11.10 12.68 -5.96
N THR A 89 10.99 12.86 -4.65
CA THR A 89 11.53 11.92 -3.67
C THR A 89 10.40 11.06 -3.14
N ALA A 90 10.67 9.82 -2.72
CA ALA A 90 9.68 9.02 -2.00
C ALA A 90 10.05 8.86 -0.52
N PHE A 91 9.03 8.59 0.29
CA PHE A 91 9.21 8.29 1.70
C PHE A 91 8.33 7.14 2.15
N GLY A 92 8.81 6.43 3.18
CA GLY A 92 8.03 5.49 3.95
C GLY A 92 7.73 6.04 5.34
N THR A 93 6.63 5.61 5.95
CA THR A 93 6.24 5.97 7.32
C THR A 93 6.46 4.79 8.27
N SER A 94 6.64 5.08 9.56
CA SER A 94 6.72 4.06 10.62
C SER A 94 5.48 3.14 10.73
N SER A 95 4.36 3.52 10.11
CA SER A 95 3.14 2.71 10.02
C SER A 95 3.07 1.83 8.77
N ASN A 96 4.22 1.55 8.13
CA ASN A 96 4.33 0.79 6.88
C ASN A 96 3.51 1.39 5.73
N SER A 97 3.48 2.72 5.62
CA SER A 97 2.86 3.42 4.49
C SER A 97 3.89 4.19 3.69
N ASP A 98 3.48 4.70 2.54
CA ASP A 98 4.38 5.26 1.53
C ASP A 98 3.75 6.41 0.75
N GLY A 99 4.59 7.37 0.35
CA GLY A 99 4.15 8.55 -0.38
C GLY A 99 5.28 9.23 -1.15
N CYS A 100 4.89 10.24 -1.92
CA CYS A 100 5.80 11.03 -2.74
C CYS A 100 5.94 12.45 -2.18
N ALA A 101 7.19 12.86 -1.95
CA ALA A 101 7.59 14.17 -1.51
C ALA A 101 7.92 15.06 -2.72
N VAL A 102 7.07 16.06 -2.94
CA VAL A 102 7.33 17.15 -3.90
C VAL A 102 8.45 18.07 -3.39
N PRO A 103 9.10 18.86 -4.27
CA PRO A 103 10.09 19.85 -3.84
C PRO A 103 9.53 20.77 -2.73
N GLY A 104 10.25 20.88 -1.62
CA GLY A 104 9.83 21.66 -0.45
C GLY A 104 8.99 20.89 0.58
N TYR A 105 8.75 19.59 0.37
CA TYR A 105 8.15 18.72 1.38
C TYR A 105 8.97 18.71 2.68
N LYS A 106 8.28 18.82 3.82
CA LYS A 106 8.90 18.77 5.14
C LYS A 106 8.71 17.37 5.71
N PHE A 107 9.81 16.64 5.78
CA PHE A 107 9.79 15.31 6.37
C PHE A 107 9.54 15.38 7.88
N ASP A 108 8.66 14.52 8.37
CA ASP A 108 8.51 14.27 9.80
C ASP A 108 9.61 13.31 10.31
N SER A 109 9.90 13.35 11.61
CA SER A 109 10.82 12.41 12.26
C SER A 109 10.44 10.92 12.11
N SER A 110 9.18 10.64 11.80
CA SER A 110 8.63 9.29 11.58
C SER A 110 8.66 8.85 10.11
N GLU A 111 9.22 9.66 9.22
CA GLU A 111 9.36 9.38 7.80
C GLU A 111 10.80 9.01 7.42
N THR A 112 10.93 8.05 6.53
CA THR A 112 12.22 7.59 6.01
C THR A 112 12.29 7.87 4.53
N LEU A 113 13.32 8.61 4.11
CA LEU A 113 13.59 8.88 2.70
C LEU A 113 14.00 7.58 1.99
N LEU A 114 13.37 7.29 0.86
CA LEU A 114 13.57 6.05 0.12
C LEU A 114 14.48 6.28 -1.11
N PRO A 115 15.42 5.35 -1.38
CA PRO A 115 16.20 5.39 -2.60
C PRO A 115 15.35 5.04 -3.82
N VAL A 116 15.66 5.65 -4.97
CA VAL A 116 15.04 5.31 -6.25
C VAL A 116 15.48 3.90 -6.64
N VAL A 117 14.51 3.03 -6.98
CA VAL A 117 14.77 1.68 -7.51
C VAL A 117 15.03 1.73 -9.01
N SER A 118 14.20 2.46 -9.75
CA SER A 118 14.38 2.72 -11.18
C SER A 118 13.89 4.11 -11.51
N SER A 119 14.69 4.89 -12.24
CA SER A 119 14.27 6.20 -12.72
C SER A 119 13.38 6.08 -13.94
N GLY A 120 12.36 6.93 -14.00
CA GLY A 120 11.54 7.14 -15.17
C GLY A 120 12.30 7.85 -16.29
N LYS A 121 11.78 7.71 -17.50
CA LYS A 121 12.29 8.40 -18.67
C LYS A 121 11.93 9.89 -18.56
N ALA A 122 12.94 10.75 -18.55
CA ALA A 122 12.72 12.19 -18.55
C ALA A 122 11.88 12.58 -19.77
N LEU A 123 10.80 13.33 -19.54
CA LEU A 123 10.14 14.05 -20.62
C LEU A 123 11.16 15.06 -21.15
N VAL A 124 11.60 14.90 -22.40
CA VAL A 124 12.38 15.93 -23.10
C VAL A 124 11.43 17.09 -23.38
N GLY A 125 11.15 17.88 -22.36
CA GLY A 125 10.46 19.15 -22.51
C GLY A 125 11.40 20.09 -23.26
N THR A 126 11.07 20.40 -24.51
CA THR A 126 11.68 21.51 -25.24
C THR A 126 11.31 22.81 -24.49
N SER A 127 12.11 23.16 -23.49
CA SER A 127 11.99 24.43 -22.77
C SER A 127 12.52 25.54 -23.68
N THR A 128 11.74 25.91 -24.69
CA THR A 128 12.02 27.10 -25.51
C THR A 128 11.55 28.31 -24.71
N SER A 129 12.42 28.89 -23.90
CA SER A 129 12.21 30.21 -23.34
C SER A 129 12.76 31.26 -24.31
N PRO A 130 11.95 32.07 -25.01
CA PRO A 130 12.45 33.32 -25.55
C PRO A 130 12.46 34.36 -24.43
N VAL A 131 13.62 34.54 -23.80
CA VAL A 131 13.94 35.79 -23.10
C VAL A 131 14.17 36.87 -24.15
N THR A 132 13.15 37.68 -24.44
CA THR A 132 13.32 38.95 -25.15
C THR A 132 13.03 40.08 -24.18
N SER A 133 14.11 40.66 -23.67
CA SER A 133 14.12 41.88 -22.88
C SER A 133 14.21 43.08 -23.83
N THR A 134 13.23 43.96 -23.82
CA THR A 134 13.33 45.31 -24.40
C THR A 134 12.85 46.34 -23.39
N PRO A 135 13.66 47.35 -23.03
CA PRO A 135 13.19 48.50 -22.28
C PRO A 135 12.77 49.61 -23.25
N SER A 136 11.67 50.33 -22.96
CA SER A 136 11.47 51.70 -23.44
C SER A 136 10.35 52.42 -22.68
N THR A 137 10.55 53.72 -22.58
CA THR A 137 10.09 54.65 -21.54
C THR A 137 8.84 55.42 -21.97
N SER A 138 8.00 55.76 -20.98
CA SER A 138 7.13 56.96 -20.82
C SER A 138 6.37 57.59 -22.01
N SER A 139 5.06 57.75 -21.85
CA SER A 139 4.34 59.02 -22.13
C SER A 139 2.93 59.06 -21.50
N THR A 140 2.51 60.29 -21.19
CA THR A 140 1.45 60.74 -20.28
C THR A 140 0.08 60.96 -20.96
N SER A 141 -0.99 60.95 -20.14
CA SER A 141 -2.21 61.81 -20.18
C SER A 141 -3.55 61.32 -20.77
N SER A 142 -4.56 61.40 -19.88
CA SER A 142 -5.96 61.86 -20.03
C SER A 142 -7.14 60.90 -20.30
N ALA A 143 -7.99 60.76 -19.25
CA ALA A 143 -9.47 60.83 -19.10
C ALA A 143 -10.38 60.15 -20.17
N SER A 144 -11.49 59.45 -19.92
CA SER A 144 -12.57 59.38 -18.88
C SER A 144 -13.53 58.22 -19.30
N PRO A 145 -14.73 57.94 -18.72
CA PRO A 145 -15.14 57.67 -17.33
C PRO A 145 -15.74 56.26 -17.10
N THR A 146 -15.80 55.87 -15.82
CA THR A 146 -16.88 55.18 -15.09
C THR A 146 -17.68 54.05 -15.76
N GLN A 147 -17.54 52.82 -15.23
CA GLN A 147 -18.69 51.95 -14.97
C GLN A 147 -18.56 51.29 -13.59
N THR A 148 -19.54 51.61 -12.75
CA THR A 148 -19.81 51.10 -11.41
C THR A 148 -20.25 49.64 -11.50
N SER A 149 -19.63 48.74 -10.73
CA SER A 149 -20.31 47.50 -10.30
C SER A 149 -19.95 47.18 -8.86
N THR A 150 -20.99 47.24 -8.04
CA THR A 150 -21.09 47.14 -6.60
C THR A 150 -20.44 45.88 -6.01
N GLN A 151 -19.57 46.07 -5.02
CA GLN A 151 -19.07 45.05 -4.09
C GLN A 151 -20.15 44.72 -3.03
N PRO A 152 -20.38 43.44 -2.69
CA PRO A 152 -20.86 43.04 -1.37
C PRO A 152 -19.70 42.55 -0.47
N PRO A 153 -19.84 42.63 0.86
CA PRO A 153 -18.73 42.64 1.81
C PRO A 153 -18.16 41.25 2.13
N ASP A 154 -16.91 41.27 2.61
CA ASP A 154 -16.15 40.13 3.12
C ASP A 154 -16.93 39.25 4.10
N THR A 155 -17.06 37.95 3.78
CA THR A 155 -17.43 36.93 4.77
C THR A 155 -16.21 36.09 5.11
N SER A 156 -15.60 36.40 6.25
CA SER A 156 -14.57 35.60 6.90
C SER A 156 -15.05 34.16 7.13
N SER A 157 -14.48 33.18 6.42
CA SER A 157 -14.71 31.76 6.68
C SER A 157 -14.01 31.35 7.98
N LYS A 158 -14.79 31.14 9.05
CA LYS A 158 -14.31 30.54 10.30
C LYS A 158 -14.21 29.03 10.14
N THR A 159 -13.01 28.48 10.32
CA THR A 159 -12.75 27.03 10.34
C THR A 159 -13.30 26.44 11.64
N ASN A 160 -14.25 25.51 11.53
CA ASN A 160 -14.90 24.86 12.68
C ASN A 160 -14.01 23.77 13.31
N THR A 161 -12.96 24.19 14.01
CA THR A 161 -12.05 23.31 14.78
C THR A 161 -12.79 22.40 15.78
N GLY A 162 -13.97 22.80 16.24
CA GLY A 162 -14.78 22.03 17.20
C GLY A 162 -15.32 20.70 16.66
N ALA A 163 -15.53 20.54 15.36
CA ALA A 163 -16.09 19.31 14.79
C ALA A 163 -15.05 18.18 14.68
N ILE A 164 -13.77 18.52 14.56
CA ILE A 164 -12.68 17.56 14.35
C ILE A 164 -12.17 16.98 15.69
N ALA A 165 -12.24 17.75 16.77
CA ALA A 165 -11.79 17.31 18.09
C ALA A 165 -12.74 16.32 18.80
N GLY A 166 -14.02 16.25 18.41
CA GLY A 166 -15.02 15.42 19.09
C GLY A 166 -14.94 13.92 18.81
N GLY A 167 -14.42 13.53 17.64
CA GLY A 167 -14.45 12.13 17.21
C GLY A 167 -13.51 11.20 17.99
N VAL A 168 -12.32 11.69 18.33
CA VAL A 168 -11.26 10.86 18.92
C VAL A 168 -11.60 10.46 20.36
N VAL A 169 -12.16 11.39 21.15
CA VAL A 169 -12.53 11.13 22.55
C VAL A 169 -13.74 10.20 22.64
N GLY A 170 -14.69 10.31 21.70
CA GLY A 170 -15.83 9.39 21.61
C GLY A 170 -15.44 7.96 21.21
N GLY A 171 -14.47 7.82 20.29
CA GLY A 171 -13.99 6.52 19.82
C GLY A 171 -13.33 5.69 20.92
N VAL A 172 -12.42 6.29 21.70
CA VAL A 172 -11.71 5.58 22.77
C VAL A 172 -12.68 5.10 23.87
N ALA A 173 -13.64 5.96 24.26
CA ALA A 173 -14.67 5.58 25.22
C ALA A 173 -15.59 4.46 24.69
N GLY A 174 -15.97 4.51 23.41
CA GLY A 174 -16.79 3.48 22.77
C GLY A 174 -16.10 2.12 22.66
N VAL A 175 -14.84 2.09 22.20
CA VAL A 175 -14.06 0.84 22.04
C VAL A 175 -13.79 0.19 23.39
N ALA A 176 -13.44 0.97 24.42
CA ALA A 176 -13.22 0.44 25.77
C ALA A 176 -14.47 -0.24 26.34
N LEU A 177 -15.66 0.35 26.09
CA LEU A 177 -16.93 -0.19 26.57
C LEU A 177 -17.31 -1.48 25.84
N ILE A 178 -17.10 -1.55 24.52
CA ILE A 178 -17.35 -2.77 23.72
C ILE A 178 -16.41 -3.90 24.13
N ALA A 179 -15.11 -3.63 24.29
CA ALA A 179 -14.13 -4.62 24.71
C ALA A 179 -14.47 -5.20 26.11
N PHE A 180 -14.88 -4.32 27.04
CA PHE A 180 -15.31 -4.73 28.37
C PHE A 180 -16.55 -5.64 28.34
N LEU A 181 -17.56 -5.30 27.52
CA LEU A 181 -18.76 -6.12 27.37
C LEU A 181 -18.45 -7.49 26.77
N VAL A 182 -17.63 -7.55 25.72
CA VAL A 182 -17.22 -8.82 25.08
C VAL A 182 -16.48 -9.71 26.07
N TRP A 183 -15.49 -9.16 26.81
CA TRP A 183 -14.78 -9.90 27.86
C TRP A 183 -15.76 -10.44 28.90
N TRP A 184 -16.67 -9.60 29.40
CA TRP A 184 -17.62 -9.96 30.46
C TRP A 184 -18.52 -11.13 30.05
N PHE A 185 -19.03 -11.10 28.81
CA PHE A 185 -19.87 -12.18 28.28
C PHE A 185 -19.10 -13.49 28.08
N LEU A 186 -17.83 -13.43 27.65
CA LEU A 186 -16.99 -14.61 27.45
C LEU A 186 -16.54 -15.22 28.79
N SER A 187 -16.16 -14.38 29.76
CA SER A 187 -15.78 -14.82 31.11
C SER A 187 -16.94 -15.45 31.88
N ARG A 188 -18.19 -15.09 31.57
CA ARG A 188 -19.37 -15.78 32.13
C ARG A 188 -19.57 -17.19 31.57
N ARG A 189 -19.05 -17.50 30.38
CA ARG A 189 -19.23 -18.81 29.74
C ARG A 189 -18.19 -19.86 30.14
N THR A 190 -17.08 -19.47 30.76
CA THR A 190 -15.97 -20.40 31.08
C THR A 190 -16.12 -21.20 32.39
N LYS A 191 -17.29 -21.17 33.05
CA LYS A 191 -17.58 -22.06 34.20
C LYS A 191 -18.23 -23.40 33.79
N ARG A 192 -17.67 -24.10 32.81
CA ARG A 192 -17.97 -25.52 32.56
C ARG A 192 -16.67 -26.24 32.22
N GLN A 193 -16.05 -26.84 33.24
CA GLN A 193 -14.96 -27.80 33.03
C GLN A 193 -15.55 -29.13 32.52
N PRO A 194 -15.03 -29.70 31.42
CA PRO A 194 -15.15 -31.12 31.16
C PRO A 194 -14.07 -31.86 31.96
N VAL A 195 -14.50 -32.55 33.03
CA VAL A 195 -13.73 -33.63 33.63
C VAL A 195 -13.78 -34.81 32.66
N VAL A 196 -12.63 -35.25 32.13
CA VAL A 196 -12.51 -36.50 31.37
C VAL A 196 -11.65 -37.48 32.19
N PRO A 197 -12.22 -38.60 32.69
CA PRO A 197 -11.47 -39.70 33.29
C PRO A 197 -10.96 -40.66 32.21
N GLY A 198 -9.68 -41.04 32.25
CA GLY A 198 -9.08 -42.05 31.38
C GLY A 198 -7.97 -42.83 32.12
N PRO A 199 -7.69 -44.09 31.74
CA PRO A 199 -7.53 -45.20 32.68
C PRO A 199 -6.09 -45.59 33.06
N GLN A 200 -6.02 -46.28 34.19
CA GLN A 200 -4.86 -46.83 34.90
C GLN A 200 -4.09 -47.90 34.10
N VAL A 201 -2.76 -47.79 34.03
CA VAL A 201 -1.82 -48.92 33.93
C VAL A 201 -0.58 -48.61 34.78
N VAL A 202 -0.18 -49.57 35.63
CA VAL A 202 0.89 -49.57 36.66
C VAL A 202 2.10 -50.42 36.20
N PRO A 203 3.27 -50.50 36.90
CA PRO A 203 4.28 -49.48 37.25
C PRO A 203 5.74 -49.94 36.92
N VAL A 204 6.75 -49.23 37.47
CA VAL A 204 8.21 -49.56 37.66
C VAL A 204 9.14 -49.17 36.47
N THR A 205 10.08 -48.22 36.58
CA THR A 205 11.25 -48.13 37.49
C THR A 205 11.73 -46.68 37.72
N ASP A 206 12.42 -46.53 38.85
CA ASP A 206 12.99 -45.35 39.51
C ASP A 206 14.14 -44.69 38.74
N TYR A 207 14.13 -43.35 38.61
CA TYR A 207 15.33 -42.55 38.89
C TYR A 207 14.96 -41.11 39.28
N LYS A 208 15.31 -40.76 40.53
CA LYS A 208 15.48 -39.41 41.08
C LYS A 208 15.95 -38.37 40.04
N ASN A 209 15.27 -37.22 39.97
CA ASN A 209 15.79 -35.97 40.54
C ASN A 209 14.70 -34.88 40.58
N ASN A 210 14.53 -34.30 41.76
CA ASN A 210 13.62 -33.18 42.00
C ASN A 210 14.35 -31.86 41.74
N SER A 211 13.57 -30.82 41.42
CA SER A 211 13.90 -29.40 41.46
C SER A 211 14.93 -28.85 40.46
N GLN A 212 14.44 -28.46 39.28
CA GLN A 212 14.38 -27.03 38.92
C GLN A 212 13.50 -26.84 37.69
N MET A 213 12.42 -26.08 37.85
CA MET A 213 11.64 -25.58 36.71
C MET A 213 12.54 -24.67 35.88
N VAL A 214 12.92 -25.12 34.70
CA VAL A 214 13.39 -24.29 33.61
C VAL A 214 12.31 -24.34 32.53
N SER A 215 11.62 -23.20 32.36
CA SER A 215 10.83 -22.94 31.16
C SER A 215 11.81 -22.64 30.03
N GLU A 216 12.22 -23.67 29.30
CA GLU A 216 12.80 -23.48 27.96
C GLU A 216 11.66 -23.50 26.95
N LEU A 217 11.40 -22.33 26.38
CA LEU A 217 10.45 -22.09 25.32
C LEU A 217 11.12 -22.49 23.99
N ASP A 218 11.10 -23.78 23.64
CA ASP A 218 11.58 -24.21 22.33
C ASP A 218 10.49 -23.97 21.27
N GLY A 219 10.63 -22.84 20.59
CA GLY A 219 9.99 -22.60 19.31
C GLY A 219 10.68 -23.44 18.24
N ARG A 220 10.06 -24.54 17.83
CA ARG A 220 10.35 -25.14 16.53
C ARG A 220 9.10 -25.71 15.89
N SER A 221 8.68 -24.95 14.89
CA SER A 221 7.76 -25.26 13.81
C SER A 221 7.54 -26.75 13.56
N THR A 222 6.30 -27.18 13.65
CA THR A 222 5.80 -28.41 13.03
C THR A 222 6.11 -28.38 11.54
N ALA A 223 7.10 -29.15 11.10
CA ALA A 223 7.21 -29.54 9.71
C ALA A 223 6.00 -30.43 9.38
N HIS A 224 5.20 -30.02 8.40
CA HIS A 224 4.29 -30.93 7.70
C HIS A 224 5.14 -31.72 6.71
N GLU A 225 5.56 -32.93 7.09
CA GLU A 225 6.07 -33.91 6.13
C GLU A 225 4.85 -34.50 5.41
N LEU A 226 4.69 -34.14 4.13
CA LEU A 226 3.80 -34.83 3.21
C LEU A 226 4.45 -36.15 2.83
N GLU A 227 3.79 -37.27 3.16
CA GLU A 227 4.13 -38.60 2.65
C GLU A 227 4.16 -38.58 1.12
N GLY A 228 5.38 -38.59 0.57
CA GLY A 228 5.63 -38.83 -0.84
C GLY A 228 5.29 -40.28 -1.16
N GLN A 229 4.10 -40.48 -1.73
CA GLN A 229 3.68 -41.77 -2.25
C GLN A 229 4.54 -42.16 -3.46
N ALA A 230 5.59 -42.95 -3.20
CA ALA A 230 6.40 -43.58 -4.22
C ALA A 230 5.58 -44.65 -4.94
N ASN A 231 5.04 -44.31 -6.11
CA ASN A 231 4.44 -45.26 -7.03
C ASN A 231 5.42 -45.46 -8.20
N PRO A 232 6.19 -46.56 -8.26
CA PRO A 232 6.94 -46.90 -9.47
C PRO A 232 5.96 -47.42 -10.53
N HIS A 233 5.83 -46.67 -11.62
CA HIS A 233 5.09 -47.08 -12.81
C HIS A 233 6.03 -47.94 -13.68
N GLU A 234 5.88 -49.26 -13.60
CA GLU A 234 6.58 -50.23 -14.47
C GLU A 234 6.03 -50.09 -15.91
N LEU A 235 6.91 -49.83 -16.88
CA LEU A 235 6.59 -49.90 -18.31
C LEU A 235 6.61 -51.36 -18.76
N PRO A 236 5.61 -51.85 -19.52
CA PRO A 236 5.69 -53.19 -20.09
C PRO A 236 6.74 -53.27 -21.20
N ALA A 237 7.53 -54.32 -21.16
CA ALA A 237 8.55 -54.66 -22.14
C ALA A 237 7.92 -54.97 -23.51
N ASP A 238 8.40 -54.26 -24.52
CA ASP A 238 8.19 -54.51 -25.92
C ASP A 238 8.71 -55.91 -26.30
N SER A 239 7.80 -56.77 -26.75
CA SER A 239 8.14 -58.05 -27.34
C SER A 239 7.07 -58.47 -28.35
N THR A 240 7.18 -57.95 -29.58
CA THR A 240 6.63 -58.65 -30.74
C THR A 240 7.64 -58.65 -31.88
N PHE A 241 8.30 -59.80 -31.99
CA PHE A 241 9.17 -60.23 -33.07
C PHE A 241 8.34 -60.81 -34.22
N HIS A 242 8.78 -60.53 -35.44
CA HIS A 242 8.41 -61.08 -36.75
C HIS A 242 7.68 -62.45 -36.77
N ARG A 243 6.55 -62.52 -37.52
CA ARG A 243 6.49 -63.08 -38.88
C ARG A 243 5.12 -62.83 -39.52
#